data_AF-A0A392QVM4-F1
#
_entry.id   AF-A0A392QVM4-F1
#
_cell.length_a   1.000
_cell.length_b   1.000
_cell.length_c   1.000
_cell.angle_alpha   90.00
_cell.angle_beta   90.00
_cell.angle_gamma   90.00
#
_symmetry.space_group_name_H-M   'P 1'
#
loop_
_entity.id
_entity.type
_entity.pdbx_description
1 polymer ?
#
loop_
_entity_poly.entity_id
_entity_poly.type
_entity_poly.pdbx_seq_one_letter_code
_entity_poly.pdbx_strand_id
1 'polypeptide(L)'
;MFTEVQSKPMDLCHDIVQRVCPFYHRWASVYGKTVLSWYGSRPRLILSDPIIIKEALLKTGEWFEKMDPNPLSKQFYGEGILFSKGKKWTI
;
A
#
# COMPACT_ATOMS: atom_id res chain seq x y z
N MET A 1 -5.29 16.47 7.62
CA MET A 1 -4.81 16.13 6.27
C MET A 1 -5.90 15.48 5.42
N PHE A 2 -6.44 14.30 5.79
CA PHE A 2 -7.62 13.75 5.10
C PHE A 2 -8.80 14.70 5.11
N THR A 3 -9.14 15.26 6.27
CA THR A 3 -10.23 16.23 6.47
C THR A 3 -10.08 17.47 5.57
N GLU A 4 -8.87 18.02 5.49
CA GLU A 4 -8.55 19.21 4.69
C GLU A 4 -8.64 18.94 3.18
N VAL A 5 -8.09 17.82 2.72
CA VAL A 5 -8.24 17.44 1.32
C VAL A 5 -9.70 17.08 1.03
N GLN A 6 -10.45 16.61 2.04
CA GLN A 6 -11.88 16.30 1.97
C GLN A 6 -12.85 17.46 1.94
N SER A 7 -12.47 18.62 2.46
CA SER A 7 -13.31 19.81 2.39
C SER A 7 -13.29 20.48 1.01
N LYS A 8 -12.27 20.21 0.18
CA LYS A 8 -12.13 20.82 -1.15
C LYS A 8 -12.86 19.96 -2.21
N PRO A 9 -13.67 20.57 -3.09
CA PRO A 9 -14.26 19.85 -4.23
C PRO A 9 -13.15 19.41 -5.19
N MET A 10 -13.39 18.30 -5.90
CA MET A 10 -12.48 17.74 -6.90
C MET A 10 -13.30 17.18 -8.05
N ASP A 11 -12.86 17.43 -9.28
CA ASP A 11 -13.50 16.88 -10.46
C ASP A 11 -13.33 15.36 -10.54
N LEU A 12 -14.27 14.70 -11.23
CA LEU A 12 -14.16 13.27 -11.51
C LEU A 12 -13.06 13.05 -12.56
N CYS A 13 -11.89 12.59 -12.11
CA CYS A 13 -10.75 12.29 -12.96
C CYS A 13 -9.99 11.05 -12.44
N HIS A 14 -8.93 10.65 -13.16
CA HIS A 14 -8.07 9.54 -12.73
C HIS A 14 -6.93 9.98 -11.79
N ASP A 15 -6.62 11.29 -11.71
CA ASP A 15 -5.57 11.83 -10.83
C ASP A 15 -6.10 12.10 -9.41
N ILE A 16 -6.44 11.02 -8.72
CA ILE A 16 -7.09 11.06 -7.41
C ILE A 16 -6.13 10.81 -6.24
N VAL A 17 -4.84 10.55 -6.51
CA VAL A 17 -3.89 10.07 -5.48
C VAL A 17 -3.76 11.05 -4.33
N GLN A 18 -3.71 12.35 -4.62
CA GLN A 18 -3.71 13.41 -3.60
C GLN A 18 -4.92 13.33 -2.66
N ARG A 19 -6.07 12.86 -3.17
CA ARG A 19 -7.34 12.77 -2.44
C ARG A 19 -7.41 11.52 -1.57
N VAL A 20 -7.11 10.36 -2.15
CA VAL A 20 -7.26 9.05 -1.49
C VAL A 20 -6.07 8.70 -0.60
N CYS A 21 -4.91 9.28 -0.90
CA CYS A 21 -3.63 8.95 -0.29
C CYS A 21 -2.79 10.22 -0.05
N PRO A 22 -3.32 11.22 0.69
CA PRO A 22 -2.71 12.54 0.84
C PRO A 22 -1.33 12.48 1.50
N PHE A 23 -1.13 11.57 2.46
CA PHE A 23 0.17 11.36 3.11
C PHE A 23 1.23 10.88 2.13
N TYR A 24 0.91 9.86 1.31
CA TYR A 24 1.84 9.36 0.30
C TYR A 24 2.16 10.41 -0.75
N HIS A 25 1.16 11.17 -1.20
CA HIS A 25 1.35 12.27 -2.14
C HIS A 25 2.33 13.33 -1.60
N ARG A 26 2.17 13.75 -0.34
CA ARG A 26 3.09 14.72 0.30
C ARG A 26 4.46 14.13 0.59
N TRP A 27 4.54 12.87 1.02
CA TRP A 27 5.84 12.25 1.28
C TRP A 27 6.63 12.04 0.01
N ALA A 28 5.97 11.68 -1.08
CA ALA A 28 6.60 11.55 -2.38
C ALA A 28 7.24 12.87 -2.85
N SER A 29 6.59 14.02 -2.58
CA SER A 29 7.15 15.32 -2.95
C SER A 29 8.32 15.76 -2.06
N VAL A 30 8.35 15.34 -0.79
CA VAL A 30 9.40 15.73 0.17
C VAL A 30 10.60 14.79 0.15
N TYR A 31 10.35 13.48 0.07
CA TYR A 31 11.37 12.43 0.25
C TYR A 31 11.67 11.65 -1.04
N GLY A 32 10.90 11.87 -2.11
CA GLY A 32 11.06 11.19 -3.40
C GLY A 32 10.29 9.89 -3.52
N LYS A 33 10.70 9.05 -4.49
CA LYS A 33 9.94 7.87 -4.93
C LYS A 33 9.95 6.68 -3.96
N THR A 34 10.83 6.71 -2.96
CA THR A 34 11.01 5.64 -1.98
C THR A 34 11.02 6.25 -0.60
N VAL A 35 10.03 5.88 0.23
CA VAL A 35 9.83 6.47 1.55
C VAL A 35 9.69 5.38 2.59
N LEU A 36 10.42 5.51 3.70
CA LEU A 36 10.23 4.67 4.87
C LEU A 36 9.16 5.28 5.79
N SER A 37 8.12 4.52 6.10
CA SER A 37 7.03 4.94 6.98
C SER A 37 6.78 3.90 8.06
N TRP A 38 6.13 4.29 9.16
CA TRP A 38 5.78 3.36 10.24
C TRP A 38 4.30 3.09 10.27
N TYR A 39 3.93 1.81 10.31
CA TYR A 39 2.57 1.37 10.58
C TYR A 39 2.55 0.65 11.93
N GLY A 40 2.20 1.38 12.98
CA GLY A 40 2.44 0.95 14.36
C GLY A 40 3.94 0.83 14.63
N SER A 41 4.38 -0.27 15.24
CA SER A 41 5.79 -0.55 15.51
C SER A 41 6.57 -1.12 14.33
N ARG A 42 5.91 -1.40 13.19
CA ARG A 42 6.54 -2.03 12.03
C ARG A 42 6.86 -1.00 10.94
N PRO A 43 8.12 -0.89 10.50
CA PRO A 43 8.46 -0.06 9.36
C PRO A 43 7.92 -0.67 8.06
N ARG A 44 7.54 0.19 7.12
CA ARG A 44 7.04 -0.14 5.79
C ARG A 44 7.70 0.76 4.76
N LEU A 45 8.25 0.14 3.73
CA LEU A 45 8.80 0.86 2.58
C LEU A 45 7.69 1.13 1.58
N ILE A 46 7.50 2.39 1.22
CA ILE A 46 6.58 2.84 0.18
C ILE A 46 7.40 2.98 -1.09
N LEU A 47 6.99 2.27 -2.13
CA LEU A 47 7.62 2.28 -3.44
C LEU A 47 6.65 2.92 -4.43
N SER A 48 7.12 3.91 -5.18
CA SER A 48 6.35 4.57 -6.25
C SER A 48 6.99 4.41 -7.63
N ASP A 49 8.17 3.76 -7.72
CA ASP A 49 8.80 3.48 -9.00
C ASP A 49 8.18 2.23 -9.66
N PRO A 50 7.57 2.35 -10.86
CA PRO A 50 6.87 1.24 -11.49
C PRO A 50 7.80 0.08 -11.86
N ILE A 51 9.09 0.33 -12.13
CA ILE A 51 10.05 -0.73 -12.46
C ILE A 51 10.29 -1.60 -11.23
N ILE A 52 10.58 -0.97 -10.09
CA ILE A 52 10.80 -1.67 -8.82
C ILE A 52 9.52 -2.38 -8.38
N ILE A 53 8.36 -1.74 -8.49
CA ILE A 53 7.07 -2.35 -8.16
C ILE A 53 6.84 -3.60 -9.02
N LYS A 54 7.07 -3.50 -10.34
CA LYS A 54 6.93 -4.64 -11.25
C LYS A 54 7.84 -5.79 -10.84
N GLU A 55 9.12 -5.53 -10.58
CA GLU A 55 10.07 -6.55 -10.12
C GLU A 55 9.62 -7.20 -8.81
N ALA A 56 9.20 -6.39 -7.84
CA ALA A 56 8.70 -6.88 -6.56
C ALA A 56 7.47 -7.79 -6.71
N LEU A 57 6.53 -7.40 -7.58
CA LEU A 57 5.32 -8.18 -7.85
C LEU A 57 5.63 -9.48 -8.61
N LEU A 58 6.56 -9.46 -9.56
CA LEU A 58 6.98 -10.66 -10.29
C LEU A 58 7.75 -11.65 -9.40
N LYS A 59 8.40 -11.15 -8.34
CA LYS A 59 9.15 -11.94 -7.35
C LYS A 59 8.36 -12.22 -6.06
N THR A 60 7.04 -12.10 -6.13
CA THR A 60 6.15 -12.46 -5.02
C THR A 60 6.23 -13.97 -4.75
N GLY A 61 6.49 -14.36 -3.50
CA GLY A 61 6.70 -15.75 -3.07
C GLY A 61 8.17 -16.19 -3.05
N GLU A 62 9.09 -15.41 -3.63
CA GLU A 62 10.54 -15.63 -3.53
C GLU A 62 11.17 -14.68 -2.50
N TRP A 63 11.17 -13.38 -2.80
CA TRP A 63 11.80 -12.34 -1.97
C TRP A 63 10.80 -11.33 -1.42
N PHE A 64 9.66 -11.16 -2.10
CA PHE A 64 8.56 -10.32 -1.64
C PHE A 64 7.39 -11.22 -1.25
N GLU A 65 6.68 -10.88 -0.19
CA GLU A 65 5.51 -11.63 0.25
C GLU A 65 4.43 -10.65 0.69
N LYS A 66 3.16 -11.07 0.57
CA LYS A 66 2.04 -10.25 1.07
C LYS A 66 2.27 -9.93 2.55
N MET A 67 1.98 -8.69 2.95
CA MET A 67 2.11 -8.27 4.34
C MET A 67 1.24 -9.14 5.23
N ASP A 68 1.79 -9.53 6.39
CA ASP A 68 0.99 -10.24 7.37
C ASP A 68 -0.15 -9.36 7.87
N PRO A 69 -1.38 -9.91 7.94
CA PRO A 69 -2.49 -9.18 8.53
C PRO A 69 -2.18 -8.85 9.99
N ASN A 70 -2.65 -7.70 10.44
CA ASN A 70 -2.78 -7.51 11.88
C ASN A 70 -3.79 -8.55 12.43
N PRO A 71 -3.68 -8.98 13.70
CA PRO A 71 -4.53 -10.05 14.24
C PRO A 71 -6.04 -9.76 14.12
N LEU A 72 -6.46 -8.50 14.27
CA LEU A 72 -7.85 -8.09 14.13
C LEU A 72 -8.34 -8.25 12.69
N SER A 73 -7.55 -7.80 11.71
CA SER A 73 -7.86 -7.98 10.30
C SER A 73 -7.91 -9.46 9.92
N LYS A 74 -7.03 -10.30 10.46
CA LYS A 74 -7.08 -11.75 10.23
C LYS A 74 -8.39 -12.35 10.75
N GLN A 75 -8.92 -11.87 11.87
CA GLN A 75 -10.20 -12.33 12.42
C GLN A 75 -11.38 -11.98 11.49
N PHE A 76 -11.38 -10.79 10.88
CA PHE A 76 -12.46 -10.36 9.98
C PHE A 76 -12.39 -11.02 8.60
N TYR A 77 -11.20 -11.07 7.99
CA TYR A 77 -11.05 -11.55 6.61
C TYR A 77 -10.64 -13.03 6.52
N GLY A 78 -10.37 -13.68 7.65
CA GLY A 78 -9.90 -15.06 7.72
C GLY A 78 -8.63 -15.29 6.90
N GLU A 79 -8.57 -16.43 6.21
CA GLU A 79 -7.54 -16.77 5.24
C GLU A 79 -7.96 -16.45 3.79
N GLY A 80 -8.80 -15.43 3.59
CA GLY A 80 -9.28 -15.04 2.26
C GLY A 80 -8.15 -14.59 1.32
N ILE A 81 -8.53 -14.35 0.05
CA ILE A 81 -7.68 -13.90 -1.08
C ILE A 81 -6.66 -12.80 -0.68
N LEU A 82 -7.07 -11.88 0.19
CA LEU A 82 -6.21 -10.78 0.64
C LEU A 82 -4.97 -11.26 1.40
N PHE A 83 -5.07 -12.34 2.16
CA PHE A 83 -4.02 -12.84 3.05
C PHE A 83 -3.52 -14.25 2.70
N SER A 84 -4.11 -14.92 1.70
CA SER A 84 -3.62 -16.20 1.21
C SER A 84 -2.28 -16.05 0.47
N LYS A 85 -1.36 -16.98 0.75
CA LYS A 85 0.03 -16.99 0.28
C LYS A 85 0.38 -18.35 -0.32
N GLY A 86 1.39 -18.38 -1.20
CA GLY A 86 1.92 -19.61 -1.79
C GLY A 86 0.84 -20.51 -2.41
N LYS A 87 0.87 -21.81 -2.12
CA LYS A 87 -0.08 -22.80 -2.67
C LYS A 87 -1.54 -22.48 -2.37
N LYS A 88 -1.86 -21.82 -1.24
CA LYS A 88 -3.24 -21.42 -0.91
C LYS A 88 -3.77 -20.31 -1.82
N TRP A 89 -2.90 -19.57 -2.52
CA TRP A 89 -3.27 -18.53 -3.49
C TRP A 89 -3.53 -19.08 -4.89
N THR A 90 -2.82 -20.14 -5.29
CA THR A 90 -2.81 -20.67 -6.66
C THR A 90 -3.88 -21.72 -6.93
N ILE A 91 -4.76 -21.98 -5.96
CA ILE A 91 -5.86 -22.96 -6.08
C ILE A 91 -7.11 -22.23 -6.57
#